data_AF-A0A2M9P2Y8-F1
#
_entry.id   AF-A0A2M9P2Y8-F1
#
_cell.length_a   1.000
_cell.length_b   1.000
_cell.length_c   1.000
_cell.angle_alpha   90.00
_cell.angle_beta   90.00
_cell.angle_gamma   90.00
#
_symmetry.space_group_name_H-M   'P 1'
#
loop_
_entity.id
_entity.type
_entity.pdbx_description
1 polymer ?
#
loop_
_entity_poly.entity_id
_entity_poly.type
_entity_poly.pdbx_seq_one_letter_code
_entity_poly.pdbx_strand_id
1 'polypeptide(L)'
;RLAGQDNKNAVVRTVGVLDKQEIAVLKDHFKEDYGAEPNVSTVSPTVGKELAKNAIIALTIASLGIILYVSIRFEWRMAVPAVVALIHDAFFIITIFSLLRLEVDITFIAAV
;
A
#
# COMPACT_ATOMS: atom_id res chain seq x y z
N ARG A 1 -19.35 1.44 0.66
CA ARG A 1 -19.43 -0.03 0.52
C ARG A 1 -19.91 -0.60 1.85
N LEU A 2 -20.89 -1.51 1.84
CA LEU A 2 -21.28 -2.24 3.05
C LEU A 2 -20.20 -3.31 3.34
N ALA A 3 -19.83 -3.48 4.60
CA ALA A 3 -18.76 -4.34 5.09
C ALA A 3 -19.14 -4.94 6.46
N GLY A 4 -18.47 -6.02 6.87
CA GLY A 4 -18.71 -6.70 8.14
C GLY A 4 -19.64 -7.92 8.04
N GLN A 5 -19.52 -8.82 9.02
CA GLN A 5 -20.08 -10.17 9.03
C GLN A 5 -21.62 -10.24 8.93
N ASP A 6 -22.32 -9.13 9.23
CA ASP A 6 -23.78 -8.98 9.13
C ASP A 6 -24.22 -7.86 8.16
N ASN A 7 -23.33 -7.34 7.31
CA ASN A 7 -23.60 -6.24 6.37
C ASN A 7 -24.07 -4.91 7.02
N LYS A 8 -23.86 -4.75 8.33
CA LYS A 8 -24.29 -3.57 9.11
C LYS A 8 -23.27 -2.43 9.16
N ASN A 9 -22.04 -2.60 8.66
CA ASN A 9 -21.04 -1.53 8.68
C ASN A 9 -20.98 -0.89 7.29
N ALA A 10 -21.05 0.43 7.20
CA ALA A 10 -20.89 1.17 5.96
C ALA A 10 -19.51 1.87 5.94
N VAL A 11 -18.69 1.58 4.93
CA VAL A 11 -17.40 2.22 4.71
C VAL A 11 -17.54 3.22 3.56
N VAL A 12 -17.30 4.50 3.84
CA VAL A 12 -17.32 5.59 2.87
C VAL A 12 -15.90 6.15 2.75
N ARG A 13 -15.40 6.30 1.52
CA ARG A 13 -14.06 6.84 1.24
C ARG A 13 -14.23 8.14 0.45
N THR A 14 -13.76 9.24 1.01
CA THR A 14 -13.75 10.57 0.37
C THR A 14 -12.33 10.88 -0.13
N VAL A 15 -12.24 11.65 -1.22
CA VAL A 15 -10.96 11.98 -1.86
C VAL A 15 -10.29 13.22 -1.22
N GLY A 16 -11.03 13.96 -0.37
CA GLY A 16 -10.56 15.12 0.38
C GLY A 16 -10.35 14.80 1.86
N VAL A 17 -9.39 15.48 2.49
CA VAL A 17 -9.18 15.44 3.94
C VAL A 17 -10.27 16.30 4.58
N LEU A 18 -11.12 15.70 5.41
CA LEU A 18 -12.06 16.46 6.24
C LEU A 18 -11.28 17.18 7.34
N ASP A 19 -11.61 18.44 7.58
CA ASP A 19 -11.00 19.18 8.67
C ASP A 19 -11.46 18.63 10.04
N LYS A 20 -10.68 18.85 11.09
CA LYS A 20 -11.00 18.35 12.44
C LYS A 20 -12.38 18.84 12.92
N GLN A 21 -12.78 20.04 12.51
CA GLN A 21 -14.08 20.64 12.80
C GLN A 21 -15.20 19.91 12.05
N GLU A 22 -15.02 19.55 10.78
CA GLU A 22 -16.00 18.77 10.02
C GLU A 22 -16.16 17.36 10.57
N ILE A 23 -15.05 16.72 11.00
CA ILE A 23 -15.09 15.41 11.64
C ILE A 23 -15.83 15.48 12.99
N ALA A 24 -15.69 16.57 13.74
CA ALA A 24 -16.42 16.77 15.00
C ALA A 24 -17.92 16.93 14.76
N VAL A 25 -18.32 17.79 13.81
CA VAL A 25 -19.73 17.96 13.42
C VAL A 25 -20.33 16.66 12.89
N LEU A 26 -19.57 15.89 12.09
CA LEU A 26 -20.01 14.61 11.57
C LEU A 26 -20.17 13.57 12.70
N LYS A 27 -19.25 13.55 13.66
CA LYS A 27 -19.35 12.66 14.83
C LYS A 27 -20.53 13.02 15.71
N ASP A 28 -20.80 14.30 15.95
CA ASP A 28 -21.92 14.75 16.77
C ASP A 28 -23.26 14.42 16.10
N HIS A 29 -23.40 14.71 14.79
CA HIS A 29 -24.61 14.33 14.03
C HIS A 29 -24.87 12.83 14.00
N PHE A 30 -23.83 12.00 13.78
CA PHE A 30 -24.00 10.54 13.77
C PHE A 30 -24.26 9.95 15.16
N LYS A 31 -23.73 10.58 16.22
CA LYS A 31 -24.00 10.19 17.60
C LYS A 31 -25.43 10.53 18.02
N GLU A 32 -25.95 11.66 17.55
CA GLU A 32 -27.33 12.10 17.83
C GLU A 32 -28.37 11.26 17.07
N ASP A 33 -28.17 11.00 15.78
CA ASP A 33 -29.13 10.27 14.95
C ASP A 33 -29.05 8.73 15.09
N TYR A 34 -27.84 8.17 15.34
CA TYR A 34 -27.61 6.72 15.30
C TYR A 34 -26.95 6.15 16.58
N GLY A 35 -26.57 6.97 17.56
CA GLY A 35 -25.98 6.51 18.82
C GLY A 35 -24.61 5.83 18.70
N ALA A 36 -23.98 5.88 17.52
CA ALA A 36 -22.73 5.20 17.22
C ALA A 36 -21.66 6.19 16.77
N GLU A 37 -20.44 6.08 17.31
CA GLU A 37 -19.33 6.95 16.93
C GLU A 37 -18.62 6.42 15.67
N PRO A 38 -18.62 7.16 14.54
CA PRO A 38 -17.92 6.74 13.34
C PRO A 38 -16.40 6.83 13.53
N ASN A 39 -15.68 5.76 13.19
CA ASN A 39 -14.22 5.77 13.14
C ASN A 39 -13.76 6.42 11.84
N VAL A 40 -13.14 7.60 11.96
CA VAL A 40 -12.62 8.36 10.82
C VAL A 40 -11.11 8.26 10.83
N SER A 41 -10.56 7.60 9.81
CA SER A 41 -9.12 7.53 9.55
C SER A 41 -8.81 8.35 8.29
N THR A 42 -8.05 9.43 8.44
CA THR A 42 -7.63 10.29 7.34
C THR A 42 -6.18 9.97 6.95
N VAL A 43 -5.95 9.77 5.66
CA VAL A 43 -4.60 9.67 5.10
C VAL A 43 -4.28 10.96 4.37
N SER A 44 -3.40 11.77 4.99
CA SER A 44 -2.95 13.01 4.38
C SER A 44 -2.00 12.71 3.21
N PRO A 45 -2.04 13.47 2.10
CA PRO A 45 -1.14 13.30 0.95
C PRO A 45 0.34 13.27 1.34
N THR A 46 0.72 14.06 2.35
CA THR A 46 2.09 14.11 2.90
C THR A 46 2.53 12.76 3.48
N VAL A 47 1.67 12.12 4.27
CA VAL A 47 1.93 10.80 4.88
C VAL A 47 1.98 9.73 3.79
N GLY A 48 1.11 9.82 2.77
CA GLY A 48 1.16 8.94 1.60
C GLY A 48 2.49 9.03 0.85
N LYS A 49 3.01 10.23 0.63
CA LYS A 49 4.32 10.44 -0.03
C LYS A 49 5.47 9.89 0.81
N GLU A 50 5.42 10.06 2.12
CA GLU A 50 6.43 9.53 3.04
C GLU A 50 6.40 8.00 3.10
N LEU A 51 5.21 7.40 3.19
CA LEU A 51 5.01 5.95 3.11
C LEU A 51 5.54 5.38 1.81
N ALA A 52 5.22 5.99 0.67
CA ALA A 52 5.72 5.55 -0.63
C ALA A 52 7.26 5.60 -0.70
N LYS A 53 7.87 6.68 -0.20
CA LYS A 53 9.33 6.82 -0.14
C LYS A 53 9.95 5.73 0.75
N ASN A 54 9.39 5.49 1.93
CA ASN A 54 9.88 4.49 2.86
C ASN A 54 9.71 3.08 2.30
N ALA A 55 8.60 2.80 1.61
CA ALA A 55 8.36 1.53 0.94
C ALA A 55 9.42 1.25 -0.15
N ILE A 56 9.77 2.24 -0.97
CA ILE A 56 10.82 2.10 -1.99
C ILE A 56 12.18 1.80 -1.36
N ILE A 57 12.52 2.48 -0.26
CA ILE A 57 13.77 2.25 0.47
C ILE A 57 13.79 0.83 1.05
N ALA A 58 12.71 0.42 1.73
CA ALA A 58 12.59 -0.91 2.32
C ALA A 58 12.69 -2.02 1.27
N LEU A 59 11.98 -1.86 0.14
CA LEU A 59 12.03 -2.78 -0.99
C LEU A 59 13.46 -2.92 -1.53
N THR A 60 14.15 -1.80 -1.77
CA THR A 60 15.52 -1.82 -2.29
C THR A 60 16.47 -2.58 -1.35
N ILE A 61 16.38 -2.33 -0.04
CA ILE A 61 17.19 -3.01 0.97
C ILE A 61 16.86 -4.51 1.00
N ALA A 62 15.58 -4.87 0.98
CA ALA A 62 15.14 -6.27 0.98
C ALA A 62 15.63 -7.02 -0.27
N SER A 63 15.48 -6.43 -1.46
CA SER A 63 15.96 -7.02 -2.72
C SER A 63 17.47 -7.25 -2.70
N LEU A 64 18.25 -6.26 -2.25
CA LEU A 64 19.70 -6.43 -2.10
C LEU A 64 20.06 -7.52 -1.09
N GLY A 65 19.33 -7.59 0.02
CA GLY A 65 19.50 -8.64 1.03
C GLY A 65 19.26 -10.05 0.47
N ILE A 66 18.20 -10.23 -0.34
CA ILE A 66 17.90 -11.50 -1.01
C ILE A 66 19.02 -11.87 -1.99
N ILE A 67 19.46 -10.93 -2.82
CA ILE A 67 20.56 -11.15 -3.78
C ILE A 67 21.84 -11.57 -3.05
N LEU A 68 22.20 -10.86 -1.98
CA LEU A 68 23.39 -11.16 -1.19
C LEU A 68 23.28 -12.55 -0.53
N TYR A 69 22.12 -12.87 0.06
CA TYR A 69 21.85 -14.17 0.68
C TYR A 69 21.98 -15.30 -0.33
N VAL A 70 21.35 -15.19 -1.50
CA VAL A 70 21.42 -16.19 -2.57
C VAL A 70 22.87 -16.35 -3.05
N SER A 71 23.61 -15.25 -3.19
CA SER A 71 25.01 -15.27 -3.63
C SER A 71 25.94 -16.01 -2.66
N ILE A 72 25.69 -15.93 -1.35
CA ILE A 72 26.48 -16.65 -0.33
C ILE A 72 26.02 -18.11 -0.20
N ARG A 73 24.71 -18.36 -0.37
CA ARG A 73 24.10 -19.67 -0.13
C ARG A 73 24.29 -20.66 -1.28
N PHE A 74 24.43 -20.18 -2.52
CA PHE A 74 24.50 -20.99 -3.74
C PHE A 74 25.83 -20.80 -4.47
N GLU A 75 26.27 -21.83 -5.22
CA GLU A 75 27.41 -21.68 -6.13
C GLU A 75 27.14 -20.57 -7.16
N TRP A 76 28.17 -19.79 -7.50
CA TRP A 76 28.09 -18.66 -8.45
C TRP A 76 27.35 -18.98 -9.76
N ARG A 77 27.44 -20.24 -10.23
CA ARG A 77 26.72 -20.73 -11.42
C ARG A 77 25.19 -20.71 -11.29
N MET A 78 24.65 -20.84 -10.08
CA MET A 78 23.22 -20.80 -9.80
C MET A 78 22.76 -19.41 -9.31
N ALA A 79 23.64 -18.65 -8.66
CA ALA A 79 23.31 -17.31 -8.17
C ALA A 79 23.03 -16.31 -9.31
N VAL A 80 23.85 -16.29 -10.36
CA VAL A 80 23.69 -15.37 -11.50
C VAL A 80 22.34 -15.53 -12.22
N PRO A 81 21.92 -16.73 -12.66
CA PRO A 81 20.62 -16.89 -13.31
C PRO A 81 19.45 -16.58 -12.38
N ALA A 82 19.58 -16.81 -11.06
CA ALA A 82 18.56 -16.43 -10.10
C ALA A 82 18.38 -14.90 -10.02
N VAL A 83 19.48 -14.14 -10.00
CA VAL A 83 19.41 -12.67 -10.01
C VAL A 83 18.82 -12.15 -11.32
N VAL A 84 19.21 -12.73 -12.46
CA VAL A 84 18.65 -12.33 -13.77
C VAL A 84 17.15 -12.64 -13.84
N ALA A 85 16.71 -13.79 -13.32
CA ALA A 85 15.29 -14.13 -13.25
C ALA A 85 14.50 -13.12 -12.40
N LEU A 86 15.02 -12.73 -11.23
CA LEU A 86 14.40 -11.72 -10.38
C LEU A 86 14.29 -10.35 -11.07
N ILE A 87 15.34 -9.93 -11.79
CA ILE A 87 15.32 -8.68 -12.56
C ILE A 87 14.29 -8.75 -13.69
N HIS A 88 14.23 -9.88 -14.40
CA HIS A 88 13.26 -10.10 -15.46
C HIS A 88 11.81 -10.01 -14.93
N ASP A 89 11.53 -10.67 -13.80
CA ASP A 89 10.19 -10.65 -13.19
C ASP A 89 9.78 -9.22 -12.78
N ALA A 90 10.67 -8.47 -12.12
CA ALA A 90 10.40 -7.07 -11.77
C ALA A 90 10.18 -6.19 -13.01
N PHE A 91 10.99 -6.35 -14.06
CA PHE A 91 10.86 -5.59 -15.30
C PHE A 91 9.53 -5.86 -16.01
N PHE A 92 9.09 -7.12 -16.04
CA PHE A 92 7.85 -7.51 -16.69
C PHE A 92 6.63 -6.92 -15.98
N ILE A 93 6.62 -6.95 -14.64
CA ILE A 93 5.57 -6.34 -13.83
C ILE A 93 5.50 -4.83 -14.07
N ILE A 94 6.62 -4.12 -14.02
CA ILE A 94 6.67 -2.66 -14.26
C ILE A 94 6.18 -2.33 -15.67
N THR A 95 6.60 -3.10 -16.67
CA THR A 95 6.24 -2.87 -18.07
C THR A 95 4.73 -3.02 -18.30
N ILE A 96 4.12 -4.09 -17.78
CA ILE A 96 2.67 -4.31 -17.91
C ILE A 96 1.88 -3.19 -17.22
N PHE A 97 2.27 -2.81 -16.01
CA PHE A 97 1.60 -1.75 -15.25
C PHE A 97 1.71 -0.40 -15.96
N SER A 98 2.88 -0.10 -16.51
CA SER A 98 3.12 1.11 -17.29
C SER A 98 2.27 1.14 -18.57
N LEU A 99 2.17 0.02 -19.28
CA LEU A 99 1.42 -0.09 -20.53
C LEU A 99 -0.10 0.02 -20.30
N LEU A 100 -0.59 -0.59 -19.23
CA LEU A 100 -2.00 -0.54 -18.82
C LEU A 100 -2.38 0.77 -18.09
N ARG A 101 -1.40 1.67 -17.85
CA ARG A 101 -1.57 2.90 -17.05
C ARG A 101 -2.24 2.64 -15.70
N LEU A 102 -1.94 1.51 -15.08
CA LEU A 102 -2.41 1.20 -13.74
C LEU A 102 -1.63 2.04 -12.74
N GLU A 103 -2.34 2.70 -11.82
CA GLU A 103 -1.69 3.43 -10.74
C GLU A 103 -0.99 2.45 -9.79
N VAL A 104 0.29 2.72 -9.55
CA VAL A 104 1.08 2.01 -8.55
C VAL A 104 0.77 2.63 -7.20
N ASP A 105 -0.02 1.94 -6.38
CA ASP A 105 -0.32 2.38 -5.02
C ASP A 105 0.62 1.71 -3.99
N ILE A 106 0.57 2.21 -2.74
CA ILE A 106 1.40 1.70 -1.65
C ILE A 106 1.03 0.24 -1.32
N THR A 107 -0.23 -0.15 -1.55
CA THR A 107 -0.70 -1.53 -1.34
C THR A 107 -0.06 -2.49 -2.33
N PHE A 108 0.14 -2.07 -3.58
CA PHE A 108 0.85 -2.82 -4.59
C PHE A 108 2.32 -3.03 -4.22
N ILE A 109 3.01 -1.96 -3.80
CA ILE A 109 4.42 -2.06 -3.38
C ILE A 109 4.57 -3.00 -2.17
N ALA A 110 3.57 -3.05 -1.29
CA ALA A 110 3.56 -3.97 -0.15
C ALA A 110 3.25 -5.43 -0.50
N ALA A 111 2.67 -5.69 -1.68
CA ALA A 111 2.29 -7.03 -2.13
C ALA A 111 3.39 -7.75 -2.93
N VAL A 112 4.41 -7.00 -3.38
CA VAL A 112 5.55 -7.47 -4.20
C VAL A 112 6.81 -7.67 -3.35
#